data_AF-A0A7I2V5V4-F1
#
_entry.id   AF-A0A7I2V5V4-F1
#
_cell.length_a   1.000
_cell.length_b   1.000
_cell.length_c   1.000
_cell.angle_alpha   90.00
_cell.angle_beta   90.00
_cell.angle_gamma   90.00
#
_symmetry.space_group_name_H-M   'P 1'
#
loop_
_entity.id
_entity.type
_entity.pdbx_description
1 polymer ?
#
loop_
_entity_poly.entity_id
_entity_poly.type
_entity_poly.pdbx_seq_one_letter_code
_entity_poly.pdbx_strand_id
1 'polypeptide(L)'
;MWGFLKRPVVVTADINLSLVALTGMGLLSRLWRLTYPRAVVFDEVYYGQYISFYMKQIFFLDDSGPPFGHMVLALGGYLGGFDGNFLWNRIGAENALITQSRLMLLESVLIFFNLLAVLSYLKFFNCQKHSPFSLSWWFWLTLTGVACSCAVGIKYMGVFTYVLVLGVAAVHAWHLLGDQTLSN
;
A
#
# COMPACT_ATOMS: atom_id res chain seq x y z
N MET A 1 -5.50 21.42 -33.59
CA MET A 1 -5.03 20.45 -32.58
C MET A 1 -5.24 21.03 -31.18
N TRP A 2 -6.45 20.88 -30.61
CA TRP A 2 -6.79 20.95 -29.17
C TRP A 2 -8.31 21.17 -29.02
N GLY A 3 -9.07 20.08 -29.04
CA GLY A 3 -10.52 20.09 -28.83
C GLY A 3 -11.00 19.12 -27.74
N PHE A 4 -10.08 18.50 -26.99
CA PHE A 4 -10.38 17.38 -26.08
C PHE A 4 -10.91 17.79 -24.69
N LEU A 5 -11.01 19.09 -24.38
CA LEU A 5 -11.28 19.60 -23.03
C LEU A 5 -12.67 20.25 -22.90
N LYS A 6 -13.74 19.53 -23.29
CA LYS A 6 -15.13 20.03 -23.19
C LYS A 6 -16.14 19.07 -22.55
N ARG A 7 -15.70 18.05 -21.80
CA ARG A 7 -16.62 17.26 -20.97
C ARG A 7 -16.22 17.44 -19.51
N PRO A 8 -17.08 18.00 -18.63
CA PRO A 8 -16.79 18.03 -17.21
C PRO A 8 -16.65 16.59 -16.73
N VAL A 9 -15.54 16.29 -16.05
CA VAL A 9 -15.37 15.00 -15.37
C VAL A 9 -16.31 15.01 -14.18
N VAL A 10 -17.53 14.52 -14.38
CA VAL A 10 -18.51 14.35 -13.31
C VAL A 10 -18.14 13.06 -12.58
N VAL A 11 -17.40 13.18 -11.47
CA VAL A 11 -17.13 12.06 -10.59
C VAL A 11 -18.37 11.84 -9.72
N THR A 12 -19.23 10.92 -10.13
CA THR A 12 -20.36 10.47 -9.31
C THR A 12 -19.83 9.49 -8.27
N ALA A 13 -19.66 9.96 -7.03
CA ALA A 13 -19.26 9.12 -5.91
C ALA A 13 -20.51 8.62 -5.17
N ASP A 14 -20.88 7.36 -5.38
CA ASP A 14 -21.89 6.69 -4.56
C ASP A 14 -21.28 6.35 -3.19
N ILE A 15 -21.57 7.17 -2.19
CA ILE A 15 -21.06 7.00 -0.83
C ILE A 15 -21.94 5.99 -0.11
N ASN A 16 -21.47 4.75 -0.04
CA ASN A 16 -22.10 3.73 0.80
C ASN A 16 -21.84 4.03 2.28
N LEU A 17 -22.87 4.45 3.00
CA LEU A 17 -22.77 4.81 4.42
C LEU A 17 -22.23 3.66 5.28
N SER A 18 -22.59 2.42 4.95
CA SER A 18 -22.07 1.22 5.62
C SER A 18 -20.55 1.07 5.45
N LEU A 19 -20.05 1.35 4.25
CA LEU A 19 -18.62 1.27 3.94
C LEU A 19 -17.85 2.37 4.66
N VAL A 20 -18.40 3.60 4.69
CA VAL A 20 -17.84 4.71 5.47
C VAL A 20 -17.80 4.37 6.97
N ALA A 21 -18.89 3.81 7.51
CA ALA A 21 -18.94 3.40 8.92
C ALA A 21 -17.92 2.30 9.24
N LEU A 22 -17.78 1.29 8.37
CA LEU A 22 -16.78 0.23 8.51
C LEU A 22 -15.36 0.78 8.40
N THR A 23 -15.09 1.71 7.48
CA THR A 23 -13.78 2.38 7.38
C THR A 23 -13.49 3.20 8.63
N GLY A 24 -14.48 3.94 9.16
CA GLY A 24 -14.36 4.70 10.40
C GLY A 24 -14.06 3.81 11.61
N MET A 25 -14.82 2.72 11.79
CA MET A 25 -14.57 1.75 12.86
C MET A 25 -13.21 1.04 12.70
N GLY A 26 -12.82 0.72 11.47
CA GLY A 26 -11.50 0.17 11.16
C GLY A 26 -10.36 1.11 11.55
N LEU A 27 -10.46 2.39 11.19
CA LEU A 27 -9.48 3.40 11.58
C LEU A 27 -9.46 3.60 13.09
N LEU A 28 -10.62 3.71 13.75
CA LEU A 28 -10.71 3.87 15.19
C LEU A 28 -10.08 2.69 15.92
N SER A 29 -10.44 1.45 15.57
CA SER A 29 -9.88 0.25 16.20
C SER A 29 -8.36 0.14 16.05
N ARG A 30 -7.81 0.58 14.91
CA ARG A 30 -6.36 0.57 14.66
C ARG A 30 -5.63 1.71 15.35
N LEU A 31 -6.25 2.88 15.41
CA LEU A 31 -5.68 4.08 16.02
C LEU A 31 -5.90 4.15 17.54
N TRP A 32 -6.77 3.29 18.08
CA TRP A 32 -7.06 3.23 19.50
C TRP A 32 -5.81 2.87 20.29
N ARG A 33 -5.39 3.80 21.16
CA ARG A 33 -4.31 3.60 22.13
C ARG A 33 -2.94 3.28 21.51
N LEU A 34 -2.56 4.01 20.45
CA LEU A 34 -1.22 3.90 19.83
C LEU A 34 -0.06 4.05 20.81
N THR A 35 -0.23 4.86 21.85
CA THR A 35 0.81 5.18 22.83
C THR A 35 1.11 4.02 23.80
N TYR A 36 0.36 2.91 23.75
CA TYR A 36 0.55 1.78 24.65
C TYR A 36 0.92 0.52 23.85
N PRO A 37 2.01 -0.19 24.18
CA PRO A 37 2.96 0.05 25.28
C PRO A 37 3.98 1.18 24.99
N ARG A 38 4.45 1.87 26.04
CA ARG A 38 5.50 2.92 25.97
C ARG A 38 6.92 2.34 25.98
N ALA A 39 7.11 1.21 25.33
CA ALA A 39 8.35 0.47 25.33
C ALA A 39 8.66 -0.02 23.92
N VAL A 40 9.96 -0.07 23.57
CA VAL A 40 10.39 -0.57 22.26
C VAL A 40 10.02 -2.05 22.12
N VAL A 41 9.23 -2.36 21.10
CA VAL A 41 8.82 -3.73 20.74
C VAL A 41 9.86 -4.37 19.80
N PHE A 42 9.90 -5.69 19.74
CA PHE A 42 10.86 -6.48 18.95
C PHE A 42 11.08 -5.92 17.52
N ASP A 43 10.02 -5.81 16.71
CA ASP A 43 10.14 -5.34 15.32
C ASP A 43 10.62 -3.87 15.23
N GLU A 44 10.28 -3.02 16.21
CA GLU A 44 10.72 -1.62 16.22
C GLU A 44 12.23 -1.49 16.41
N VAL A 45 12.89 -2.39 17.15
CA VAL A 45 14.35 -2.35 17.33
C VAL A 45 15.05 -2.47 15.98
N TYR A 46 14.63 -3.43 15.16
CA TYR A 46 15.24 -3.69 13.86
C TYR A 46 14.88 -2.60 12.86
N TYR A 47 13.58 -2.32 12.67
CA TYR A 47 13.14 -1.34 11.68
C TYR A 47 13.51 0.10 12.06
N GLY A 48 13.51 0.42 13.36
CA GLY A 48 13.92 1.71 13.88
C GLY A 48 15.39 2.04 13.61
N GLN A 49 16.27 1.03 13.67
CA GLN A 49 17.67 1.19 13.31
C GLN A 49 17.83 1.60 11.84
N TYR A 50 17.14 0.92 10.92
CA TYR A 50 17.16 1.26 9.49
C TYR A 50 16.57 2.66 9.23
N ILE A 51 15.49 3.03 9.91
CA ILE A 51 14.90 4.37 9.78
C ILE A 51 15.86 5.45 10.27
N SER A 52 16.62 5.19 11.33
CA SER A 52 17.65 6.11 11.83
C SER A 52 18.79 6.28 10.83
N PHE A 53 19.14 5.21 10.10
CA PHE A 53 20.12 5.28 9.01
C PHE A 53 19.61 6.11 7.82
N TYR A 54 18.33 5.97 7.46
CA TYR A 54 17.70 6.84 6.45
C TYR A 54 17.66 8.31 6.88
N MET A 55 17.32 8.61 8.14
CA MET A 55 17.34 10.00 8.66
C MET A 55 18.74 10.61 8.61
N LYS A 56 19.75 9.82 8.98
CA LYS A 56 21.15 10.25 8.98
C LYS A 56 21.80 10.23 7.59
N GLN A 57 21.07 9.80 6.56
CA GLN A 57 21.57 9.66 5.19
C GLN A 57 22.86 8.84 5.09
N ILE A 58 23.00 7.82 5.95
CA ILE A 58 24.16 6.93 5.92
C ILE A 58 23.82 5.69 5.08
N PHE A 59 24.76 5.30 4.22
CA PHE A 59 24.61 4.09 3.42
C PHE A 59 24.69 2.85 4.34
N PHE A 60 23.75 1.93 4.16
CA PHE A 60 23.72 0.65 4.84
C PHE A 60 23.30 -0.44 3.85
N LEU A 61 23.70 -1.68 4.14
CA LEU A 61 23.24 -2.85 3.41
C LEU A 61 22.17 -3.54 4.24
N ASP A 62 21.03 -3.84 3.62
CA ASP A 62 19.94 -4.58 4.23
C ASP A 62 19.68 -5.86 3.44
N ASP A 63 19.88 -7.00 4.10
CA ASP A 63 19.68 -8.32 3.52
C ASP A 63 18.22 -8.78 3.60
N SER A 64 17.36 -8.06 4.32
CA SER A 64 16.01 -8.52 4.67
C SER A 64 14.95 -8.27 3.58
N GLY A 65 15.17 -7.32 2.68
CA GLY A 65 14.18 -6.99 1.66
C GLY A 65 14.49 -5.77 0.81
N PRO A 66 13.57 -5.43 -0.11
CA PRO A 66 13.67 -4.23 -0.91
C PRO A 66 13.43 -2.95 -0.06
N PRO A 67 13.99 -1.79 -0.49
CA PRO A 67 14.11 -0.61 0.36
C PRO A 67 12.83 0.20 0.53
N PHE A 68 11.82 -0.01 -0.33
CA PHE A 68 10.66 0.88 -0.39
C PHE A 68 9.83 0.87 0.90
N GLY A 69 9.70 -0.29 1.55
CA GLY A 69 9.01 -0.38 2.85
C GLY A 69 9.68 0.48 3.93
N HIS A 70 11.00 0.40 4.03
CA HIS A 70 11.77 1.20 4.97
C HIS A 70 11.73 2.70 4.63
N MET A 71 11.72 3.07 3.35
CA MET A 71 11.56 4.46 2.92
C MET A 71 10.20 5.05 3.31
N VAL A 72 9.12 4.27 3.22
CA VAL A 72 7.78 4.70 3.65
C VAL A 72 7.74 4.92 5.17
N LEU A 73 8.35 4.02 5.94
CA LEU A 73 8.44 4.18 7.39
C LEU A 73 9.33 5.37 7.77
N ALA A 74 10.44 5.58 7.06
CA ALA A 74 11.29 6.74 7.24
C ALA A 74 10.52 8.04 6.96
N LEU A 75 9.78 8.12 5.86
CA LEU A 75 8.92 9.27 5.57
C LEU A 75 7.92 9.53 6.72
N GLY A 76 7.31 8.48 7.27
CA GLY A 76 6.43 8.59 8.43
C GLY A 76 7.13 9.12 9.68
N GLY A 77 8.35 8.66 9.95
CA GLY A 77 9.19 9.16 11.04
C GLY A 77 9.60 10.63 10.84
N TYR A 78 9.95 11.02 9.62
CA TYR A 78 10.32 12.40 9.27
C TYR A 78 9.13 13.35 9.49
N LEU A 79 7.93 12.97 9.03
CA LEU A 79 6.70 13.75 9.27
C LEU A 79 6.32 13.80 10.76
N GLY A 80 6.73 12.81 11.54
CA GLY A 80 6.60 12.78 13.00
C GLY A 80 7.66 13.58 13.76
N GLY A 81 8.62 14.21 13.07
CA GLY A 81 9.70 14.99 13.69
C GLY A 81 10.81 14.14 14.30
N PHE A 82 11.07 12.94 13.77
CA PHE A 82 12.12 12.06 14.27
C PHE A 82 13.50 12.40 13.66
N ASP A 83 14.45 12.79 14.51
CA ASP A 83 15.81 13.21 14.09
C ASP A 83 16.82 12.06 13.90
N GLY A 84 16.44 10.79 14.10
CA GLY A 84 17.35 9.64 13.89
C GLY A 84 18.42 9.43 14.98
N ASN A 85 18.45 10.26 16.03
CA ASN A 85 19.46 10.19 17.11
C ASN A 85 19.15 9.16 18.20
N PHE A 86 18.01 8.47 18.10
CA PHE A 86 17.65 7.42 19.05
C PHE A 86 18.46 6.14 18.82
N LEU A 87 18.85 5.48 19.90
CA LEU A 87 19.78 4.37 19.89
C LEU A 87 19.03 3.07 20.21
N TRP A 88 18.77 2.27 19.16
CA TRP A 88 17.94 1.06 19.18
C TRP A 88 18.68 -0.16 19.74
N ASN A 89 19.17 -0.08 20.98
CA ASN A 89 20.03 -1.14 21.55
C ASN A 89 19.29 -2.25 22.30
N ARG A 90 18.09 -2.00 22.83
CA ARG A 90 17.35 -2.98 23.66
C ARG A 90 15.83 -2.88 23.50
N ILE A 91 15.21 -4.06 23.45
CA ILE A 91 13.76 -4.24 23.61
C ILE A 91 13.39 -3.79 25.03
N GLY A 92 12.31 -3.03 25.18
CA GLY A 92 11.86 -2.56 26.49
C GLY A 92 12.44 -1.22 26.96
N ALA A 93 13.27 -0.55 26.14
CA ALA A 93 13.71 0.81 26.45
C ALA A 93 12.51 1.78 26.48
N GLU A 94 12.52 2.73 27.42
CA GLU A 94 11.43 3.70 27.57
C GLU A 94 11.40 4.66 26.37
N ASN A 95 10.31 4.60 25.60
CA ASN A 95 10.09 5.46 24.45
C ASN A 95 9.46 6.78 24.91
N ALA A 96 10.29 7.71 25.38
CA ALA A 96 9.80 9.03 25.81
C ALA A 96 9.35 9.94 24.65
N LEU A 97 9.82 9.69 23.41
CA LEU A 97 9.59 10.58 22.26
C LEU A 97 9.11 9.90 20.96
N ILE A 98 9.12 8.56 20.87
CA ILE A 98 8.75 7.83 19.64
C ILE A 98 7.65 6.83 19.97
N THR A 99 6.40 7.31 20.07
CA THR A 99 5.25 6.46 20.40
C THR A 99 4.62 5.88 19.14
N GLN A 100 5.27 4.91 18.48
CA GLN A 100 4.75 4.39 17.23
C GLN A 100 4.88 2.86 17.01
N SER A 101 4.58 2.08 18.05
CA SER A 101 4.71 0.61 18.06
C SER A 101 3.76 -0.17 17.18
N ARG A 102 2.60 0.41 16.80
CA ARG A 102 1.67 -0.24 15.87
C ARG A 102 1.87 0.13 14.40
N LEU A 103 2.53 1.25 14.09
CA LEU A 103 2.66 1.75 12.71
C LEU A 103 4.06 1.49 12.12
N MET A 104 5.05 1.10 12.91
CA MET A 104 6.39 0.74 12.41
C MET A 104 6.46 -0.69 11.83
N LEU A 105 5.36 -1.44 11.83
CA LEU A 105 5.30 -2.77 11.21
C LEU A 105 5.20 -2.67 9.69
N LEU A 106 6.26 -3.09 9.01
CA LEU A 106 6.34 -3.23 7.55
C LEU A 106 5.20 -4.10 6.98
N GLU A 107 4.74 -5.10 7.75
CA GLU A 107 3.62 -5.98 7.39
C GLU A 107 2.30 -5.21 7.17
N SER A 108 2.03 -4.17 7.96
CA SER A 108 0.79 -3.39 7.82
C SER A 108 0.77 -2.63 6.49
N VAL A 109 1.93 -2.11 6.06
CA VAL A 109 2.09 -1.41 4.78
C VAL A 109 1.94 -2.42 3.62
N LEU A 110 2.54 -3.60 3.74
CA LEU A 110 2.40 -4.67 2.74
C LEU A 110 0.94 -5.10 2.56
N ILE A 111 0.22 -5.33 3.66
CA ILE A 111 -1.20 -5.72 3.63
C ILE A 111 -2.05 -4.64 2.95
N PHE A 112 -1.77 -3.36 3.23
CA PHE A 112 -2.47 -2.25 2.58
C PHE A 112 -2.31 -2.28 1.06
N PHE A 113 -1.08 -2.40 0.54
CA PHE A 113 -0.84 -2.44 -0.91
C PHE A 113 -1.37 -3.71 -1.57
N ASN A 114 -1.32 -4.86 -0.88
CA ASN A 114 -1.90 -6.11 -1.39
C ASN A 114 -3.43 -6.02 -1.51
N LEU A 115 -4.11 -5.51 -0.48
CA LEU A 115 -5.56 -5.30 -0.53
C LEU A 115 -5.94 -4.27 -1.60
N LEU A 116 -5.16 -3.19 -1.74
CA LEU A 116 -5.35 -2.20 -2.78
C LEU A 116 -5.22 -2.82 -4.17
N ALA A 117 -4.20 -3.65 -4.41
CA ALA A 117 -3.99 -4.35 -5.68
C ALA A 117 -5.14 -5.30 -6.03
N VAL A 118 -5.63 -6.08 -5.06
CA VAL A 118 -6.78 -6.98 -5.29
C VAL A 118 -8.06 -6.17 -5.54
N LEU A 119 -8.31 -5.11 -4.76
CA LEU A 119 -9.49 -4.27 -4.92
C LEU A 119 -9.49 -3.55 -6.28
N SER A 120 -8.36 -2.96 -6.68
CA SER A 120 -8.23 -2.27 -7.96
C SER A 120 -8.41 -3.24 -9.12
N TYR A 121 -7.93 -4.48 -8.98
CA TYR A 121 -8.14 -5.53 -9.98
C TYR A 121 -9.62 -5.93 -10.10
N LEU A 122 -10.32 -6.11 -8.98
CA LEU A 122 -11.77 -6.39 -8.99
C LEU A 122 -12.58 -5.22 -9.58
N LYS A 123 -12.18 -3.97 -9.31
CA LYS A 123 -12.82 -2.79 -9.91
C LYS A 123 -12.55 -2.71 -11.40
N PHE A 124 -11.32 -2.99 -11.83
CA PHE A 124 -10.96 -3.14 -13.23
C PHE A 124 -11.83 -4.18 -13.93
N PHE A 125 -12.00 -5.37 -13.34
CA PHE A 125 -12.83 -6.43 -13.91
C PHE A 125 -14.31 -6.01 -14.05
N ASN A 126 -14.88 -5.37 -13.04
CA ASN A 126 -16.24 -4.83 -13.14
C ASN A 126 -16.36 -3.78 -14.25
N CYS A 127 -15.37 -2.89 -14.38
CA CYS A 127 -15.35 -1.90 -15.45
C CYS A 127 -15.22 -2.53 -16.84
N GLN A 128 -14.41 -3.59 -16.98
CA GLN A 128 -14.28 -4.35 -18.23
C GLN A 128 -15.63 -4.88 -18.72
N LYS A 129 -16.49 -5.35 -17.81
CA LYS A 129 -17.81 -5.89 -18.14
C LYS A 129 -18.81 -4.82 -18.60
N HIS A 130 -18.77 -3.63 -17.99
CA HIS A 130 -19.76 -2.58 -18.26
C HIS A 130 -19.33 -1.59 -19.36
N SER A 131 -18.04 -1.26 -19.46
CA SER A 131 -17.53 -0.23 -20.37
C SER A 131 -16.05 -0.45 -20.68
N PRO A 132 -15.71 -1.32 -21.65
CA PRO A 132 -14.33 -1.54 -22.06
C PRO A 132 -13.68 -0.25 -22.59
N PHE A 133 -12.39 -0.06 -22.35
CA PHE A 133 -11.56 1.08 -22.78
C PHE A 133 -11.94 2.48 -22.25
N SER A 134 -12.70 2.57 -21.16
CA SER A 134 -13.00 3.85 -20.49
C SER A 134 -11.78 4.43 -19.75
N LEU A 135 -11.77 5.75 -19.47
CA LEU A 135 -10.74 6.39 -18.64
C LEU A 135 -10.67 5.77 -17.22
N SER A 136 -11.81 5.40 -16.65
CA SER A 136 -11.87 4.72 -15.36
C SER A 136 -11.21 3.34 -15.42
N TRP A 137 -11.32 2.64 -16.56
CA TRP A 137 -10.68 1.34 -16.77
C TRP A 137 -9.15 1.46 -16.75
N TRP A 138 -8.61 2.45 -17.46
CA TRP A 138 -7.17 2.74 -17.45
C TRP A 138 -6.68 3.15 -16.07
N PHE A 139 -7.47 3.95 -15.34
CA PHE A 139 -7.17 4.30 -13.96
C PHE A 139 -7.06 3.06 -13.06
N TRP A 140 -8.04 2.15 -13.08
CA TRP A 140 -8.00 0.94 -12.26
C TRP A 140 -6.89 -0.03 -12.68
N LEU A 141 -6.59 -0.13 -13.97
CA LEU A 141 -5.49 -0.96 -14.49
C LEU A 141 -4.12 -0.44 -14.01
N THR A 142 -3.86 0.84 -14.21
CA THR A 142 -2.60 1.48 -13.80
C THR A 142 -2.44 1.45 -12.28
N LEU A 143 -3.52 1.69 -11.53
CA LEU A 143 -3.53 1.57 -10.07
C LEU A 143 -3.18 0.16 -9.61
N THR A 144 -3.68 -0.88 -10.30
CA THR A 144 -3.33 -2.28 -9.99
C THR A 144 -1.85 -2.55 -10.21
N GLY A 145 -1.29 -2.10 -11.34
CA GLY A 145 0.14 -2.24 -11.63
C GLY A 145 1.02 -1.55 -10.58
N VAL A 146 0.71 -0.29 -10.27
CA VAL A 146 1.45 0.49 -9.25
C VAL A 146 1.35 -0.16 -7.88
N ALA A 147 0.15 -0.57 -7.45
CA ALA A 147 -0.04 -1.21 -6.15
C ALA A 147 0.75 -2.52 -6.04
N CYS A 148 0.76 -3.34 -7.09
CA CYS A 148 1.56 -4.56 -7.16
C CYS A 148 3.08 -4.28 -7.10
N SER A 149 3.58 -3.30 -7.86
CA SER A 149 4.99 -2.92 -7.83
C SER A 149 5.41 -2.39 -6.45
N CYS A 150 4.56 -1.59 -5.81
CA CYS A 150 4.78 -1.13 -4.43
C CYS A 150 4.81 -2.30 -3.45
N ALA A 151 3.90 -3.29 -3.57
CA ALA A 151 3.88 -4.46 -2.69
C ALA A 151 5.18 -5.28 -2.79
N VAL A 152 5.67 -5.53 -4.02
CA VAL A 152 6.95 -6.22 -4.25
C VAL A 152 8.13 -5.39 -3.71
N GLY A 153 8.08 -4.07 -3.83
CA GLY A 153 9.09 -3.16 -3.30
C GLY A 153 9.15 -3.09 -1.76
N ILE A 154 8.09 -3.49 -1.06
CA ILE A 154 8.08 -3.56 0.42
C ILE A 154 8.72 -4.85 0.90
N LYS A 155 8.31 -5.98 0.32
CA LYS A 155 8.79 -7.30 0.71
C LYS A 155 8.67 -8.25 -0.47
N TYR A 156 9.63 -9.14 -0.64
CA TYR A 156 9.58 -10.17 -1.68
C TYR A 156 8.36 -11.09 -1.57
N MET A 157 7.73 -11.19 -0.39
CA MET A 157 6.45 -11.88 -0.21
C MET A 157 5.32 -11.29 -1.08
N GLY A 158 5.39 -10.02 -1.48
CA GLY A 158 4.46 -9.40 -2.42
C GLY A 158 4.48 -10.02 -3.82
N VAL A 159 5.55 -10.76 -4.18
CA VAL A 159 5.63 -11.48 -5.46
C VAL A 159 4.53 -12.54 -5.58
N PHE A 160 4.15 -13.19 -4.47
CA PHE A 160 3.05 -14.17 -4.50
C PHE A 160 1.72 -13.54 -4.90
N THR A 161 1.42 -12.35 -4.37
CA THR A 161 0.23 -11.60 -4.75
C THR A 161 0.29 -11.15 -6.20
N TYR A 162 1.45 -10.71 -6.67
CA TYR A 162 1.66 -10.34 -8.07
C TYR A 162 1.42 -11.53 -9.02
N VAL A 163 1.99 -12.70 -8.72
CA VAL A 163 1.78 -13.93 -9.50
C VAL A 163 0.31 -14.35 -9.52
N LEU A 164 -0.38 -14.24 -8.39
CA LEU A 164 -1.81 -14.55 -8.31
C LEU A 164 -2.62 -13.61 -9.22
N VAL A 165 -2.42 -12.29 -9.13
CA VAL A 165 -3.13 -11.31 -9.96
C VAL A 165 -2.84 -11.55 -11.45
N LEU A 166 -1.59 -11.86 -11.80
CA LEU A 166 -1.23 -12.23 -13.17
C LEU A 166 -1.91 -13.52 -13.64
N GLY A 167 -1.96 -14.55 -12.80
CA GLY A 167 -2.62 -15.81 -13.12
C GLY A 167 -4.12 -15.61 -13.38
N VAL A 168 -4.79 -14.83 -12.54
CA VAL A 168 -6.19 -14.47 -12.73
C VAL A 168 -6.37 -13.65 -14.01
N ALA A 169 -5.50 -12.67 -14.27
CA ALA A 169 -5.52 -11.89 -15.51
C ALA A 169 -5.31 -12.74 -16.77
N ALA A 170 -4.43 -13.73 -16.73
CA ALA A 170 -4.20 -14.65 -17.83
C ALA A 170 -5.45 -15.51 -18.14
N VAL A 171 -6.11 -16.02 -17.11
CA VAL A 171 -7.38 -16.75 -17.26
C VAL A 171 -8.45 -15.85 -17.86
N HIS A 172 -8.56 -14.61 -17.40
CA HIS A 172 -9.52 -13.65 -17.97
C HIS A 172 -9.21 -13.30 -19.42
N ALA A 173 -7.94 -13.10 -19.77
CA ALA A 173 -7.52 -12.86 -21.15
C ALA A 173 -7.84 -14.07 -22.04
N TRP A 174 -7.65 -15.29 -21.53
CA TRP A 174 -7.99 -16.52 -22.24
C TRP A 174 -9.49 -16.62 -22.55
N HIS A 175 -10.35 -16.32 -21.58
CA HIS A 175 -11.79 -16.28 -21.81
C HIS A 175 -12.19 -15.19 -22.81
N LEU A 176 -11.57 -14.02 -22.74
CA LEU A 176 -11.84 -12.92 -23.67
C LEU A 176 -11.44 -13.27 -25.12
N LEU A 177 -10.33 -13.99 -25.32
CA LEU A 177 -9.90 -14.48 -26.63
C LEU A 177 -10.87 -15.51 -27.22
N GLY A 178 -11.58 -16.27 -26.38
CA GLY A 178 -12.57 -17.26 -26.81
C GLY A 178 -13.94 -16.66 -27.20
N ASP A 179 -14.22 -15.41 -26.82
CA ASP A 179 -15.50 -14.75 -27.09
C ASP A 179 -15.57 -14.25 -28.53
N GLN A 180 -16.27 -14.99 -29.39
CA GLN A 180 -16.44 -14.63 -30.82
C GLN A 180 -17.38 -13.44 -31.05
N THR A 181 -18.06 -12.94 -30.02
CA THR A 181 -18.95 -11.77 -30.10
C THR A 181 -18.20 -10.44 -30.17
N LEU A 182 -16.93 -10.42 -29.77
CA LEU A 182 -16.05 -9.23 -29.79
C LEU A 182 -15.16 -9.17 -31.05
N SER A 183 -15.09 -10.26 -31.81
CA SER A 183 -14.21 -10.42 -32.98
C SER A 183 -14.97 -10.26 -34.31
N ASN A 184 -15.77 -9.20 -34.44
CA ASN A 184 -16.37 -8.77 -35.70
C ASN A 184 -15.73 -7.45 -36.16
#